data_AF-A0A4Z0R0M1-F1
#
_entry.id   AF-A0A4Z0R0M1-F1
#
_cell.length_a   1.000
_cell.length_b   1.000
_cell.length_c   1.000
_cell.angle_alpha   90.00
_cell.angle_beta   90.00
_cell.angle_gamma   90.00
#
_symmetry.space_group_name_H-M   'P 1'
#
loop_
_entity.id
_entity.type
_entity.pdbx_description
1 polymer ?
#
loop_
_entity_poly.entity_id
_entity_poly.type
_entity_poly.pdbx_seq_one_letter_code
_entity_poly.pdbx_strand_id
1 'polypeptide(L)' 'MRRLKVFKGGKSGKILDIGGIKGVGSSFHSNSMVDFAKFLYGSEYVCGHNILNHDLKYIRKALIYAGLANVFQIIDTFLS' A
#
# COMPACT_ATOMS: atom_id res chain seq x y z
N MET A 1 6.38 -6.51 2.55
CA MET A 1 6.56 -5.05 2.64
C MET A 1 6.50 -4.62 4.09
N ARG A 2 7.35 -3.69 4.53
CA ARG A 2 7.55 -3.28 5.94
C ARG A 2 6.71 -2.08 6.39
N ARG A 3 6.28 -1.22 5.47
CA ARG A 3 5.41 -0.08 5.78
C ARG A 3 4.75 0.42 4.51
N LEU A 4 3.46 0.71 4.58
CA LEU A 4 2.63 1.30 3.53
C LEU A 4 1.82 2.46 4.08
N LYS A 5 1.68 3.53 3.30
CA LYS A 5 0.74 4.61 3.58
C LYS A 5 0.24 5.28 2.31
N VAL A 6 -1.06 5.50 2.21
CA VAL A 6 -1.67 6.36 1.19
C VAL A 6 -1.91 7.74 1.79
N PHE A 7 -1.44 8.77 1.10
CA PHE A 7 -1.70 10.17 1.45
C PHE A 7 -2.76 10.72 0.49
N LYS A 8 -3.84 11.27 1.04
CA LYS A 8 -4.94 11.85 0.27
C LYS A 8 -5.02 13.36 0.44
N GLY A 9 -5.44 14.06 -0.60
CA GLY A 9 -5.65 15.49 -0.61
C GLY A 9 -7.11 15.82 -0.33
N GLY A 10 -7.34 16.67 0.68
CA GLY A 10 -8.65 17.24 0.98
C GLY A 10 -9.76 16.20 1.22
N LYS A 11 -11.01 16.62 0.94
CA LYS A 11 -12.22 15.81 1.08
C LYS A 11 -12.55 14.98 -0.17
N SER A 12 -11.95 15.28 -1.32
CA SER A 12 -12.24 14.60 -2.59
C SER A 12 -11.67 13.19 -2.69
N GLY A 13 -10.76 12.80 -1.79
CA GLY A 13 -10.16 11.47 -1.80
C GLY A 13 -9.08 11.29 -2.87
N LYS A 14 -8.63 12.36 -3.52
CA LYS A 14 -7.52 12.31 -4.49
C LYS A 14 -6.25 11.79 -3.81
N ILE A 15 -5.63 10.77 -4.37
CA ILE A 15 -4.32 10.27 -3.93
C ILE A 15 -3.27 11.31 -4.30
N LEU A 16 -2.51 11.79 -3.31
CA LEU A 16 -1.39 12.70 -3.49
C LEU A 16 -0.07 11.96 -3.55
N ASP A 17 0.08 10.94 -2.71
CA ASP A 17 1.27 10.10 -2.64
C ASP A 17 0.91 8.71 -2.09
N ILE A 18 1.70 7.72 -2.49
CA ILE A 18 1.72 6.40 -1.89
C ILE A 18 3.16 6.17 -1.43
N GLY A 19 3.34 6.01 -0.12
CA GLY A 19 4.62 5.75 0.51
C GLY A 19 4.77 4.28 0.86
N GLY A 20 5.94 3.69 0.59
CA GLY A 20 6.18 2.28 0.82
C GLY A 20 7.63 1.90 1.12
N ILE A 21 7.86 0.90 1.97
CA ILE A 21 9.20 0.32 2.24
C ILE A 21 9.11 -1.21 2.17
N LYS A 22 9.98 -1.86 1.39
CA LYS A 22 10.00 -3.34 1.26
C LYS A 22 11.08 -4.05 2.06
N GLY A 23 12.22 -3.41 2.29
CA GLY A 23 13.40 -3.98 2.93
C GLY A 23 14.51 -2.95 3.00
N VAL A 24 15.76 -3.38 3.19
CA VAL A 24 16.92 -2.46 3.18
C VAL A 24 17.06 -1.83 1.79
N GLY A 25 17.04 -0.51 1.72
CA GLY A 25 17.31 0.25 0.49
C GLY A 25 16.17 0.33 -0.54
N SER A 26 15.00 -0.26 -0.27
CA SER A 26 13.86 -0.23 -1.21
C SER A 26 12.69 0.57 -0.66
N SER A 27 12.55 1.80 -1.14
CA SER A 27 11.44 2.71 -0.85
C SER A 27 10.66 3.08 -2.12
N PHE A 28 9.43 3.53 -1.93
CA PHE A 28 8.54 4.00 -2.98
C PHE A 28 7.81 5.26 -2.51
N HIS A 29 7.79 6.29 -3.37
CA HIS A 29 7.03 7.52 -3.19
C HIS A 29 6.57 8.01 -4.56
N SER A 30 5.29 7.84 -4.84
CA SER A 30 4.64 8.31 -6.06
C SER A 30 3.12 8.17 -5.94
N ASN A 31 2.38 8.90 -6.77
CA ASN A 31 0.94 8.68 -6.96
C ASN A 31 0.61 7.70 -8.12
N SER A 32 1.62 7.12 -8.77
CA SER A 32 1.46 6.16 -9.87
C SER A 32 1.02 4.79 -9.35
N MET A 33 -0.23 4.41 -9.63
CA MET A 33 -0.77 3.10 -9.24
C MET A 33 -0.09 1.94 -9.98
N VAL A 34 0.36 2.18 -11.21
CA VAL A 34 1.07 1.18 -12.03
C VAL A 34 2.44 0.90 -11.43
N ASP A 35 3.19 1.96 -11.11
CA ASP A 35 4.53 1.77 -10.52
C ASP A 35 4.42 1.26 -9.08
N PHE A 36 3.34 1.60 -8.38
CA PHE A 36 3.06 1.01 -7.08
C PHE A 36 2.80 -0.51 -7.17
N ALA A 37 2.01 -0.97 -8.16
CA ALA A 37 1.78 -2.41 -8.37
C ALA A 37 3.08 -3.14 -8.72
N LYS A 38 3.93 -2.55 -9.60
CA LYS A 38 5.27 -3.09 -9.90
C LYS A 38 6.14 -3.12 -8.66
N PHE A 39 6.14 -2.03 -7.88
CA PHE A 39 6.87 -1.94 -6.63
C PHE A 39 6.46 -3.08 -5.73
N LEU A 40 5.17 -3.40 -5.60
CA LEU A 40 4.60 -4.49 -4.78
C LEU A 40 4.92 -5.91 -5.26
N TYR A 41 5.26 -6.12 -6.53
CA TYR A 41 5.53 -7.45 -7.08
C TYR A 41 6.57 -8.22 -6.26
N GLY A 42 6.33 -9.51 -6.03
CA GLY A 42 7.20 -10.38 -5.23
C GLY A 42 7.17 -10.12 -3.71
N SER A 43 6.26 -9.27 -3.20
CA SER A 43 6.00 -9.24 -1.75
C SER A 43 5.06 -10.36 -1.34
N GLU A 44 5.35 -10.97 -0.19
CA GLU A 44 4.50 -11.97 0.44
C GLU A 44 3.32 -11.35 1.18
N TYR A 45 3.54 -10.17 1.77
CA TYR A 45 2.55 -9.41 2.55
C TYR A 45 2.76 -7.90 2.43
N VAL A 46 1.73 -7.13 2.79
CA VAL A 46 1.77 -5.68 3.01
C VAL A 46 1.38 -5.34 4.43
N CYS A 47 2.08 -4.41 5.04
CA CYS A 47 1.74 -3.90 6.36
C CYS A 47 1.79 -2.37 6.43
N GLY A 48 0.99 -1.79 7.30
CA GLY A 48 0.88 -0.34 7.42
C GLY A 48 -0.22 0.08 8.38
N HIS A 49 -0.21 1.37 8.70
CA HIS A 49 -1.09 1.92 9.74
C HIS A 49 -2.46 2.29 9.16
N ASN A 50 -3.48 1.57 9.62
CA ASN A 50 -4.87 1.71 9.21
C ASN A 50 -5.13 1.25 7.77
N ILE A 51 -4.43 0.21 7.29
CA ILE A 51 -4.60 -0.27 5.91
C ILE A 51 -6.05 -0.65 5.62
N LEU A 52 -6.70 -1.40 6.52
CA LEU A 52 -8.01 -1.98 6.25
C LEU A 52 -9.08 -0.89 6.12
N ASN A 53 -9.06 0.12 7.01
CA ASN A 53 -10.09 1.17 6.99
C ASN A 53 -9.70 2.38 6.11
N HIS A 54 -8.40 2.66 5.93
CA HIS A 54 -7.93 3.83 5.20
C HIS A 54 -7.39 3.51 3.82
N ASP A 55 -6.35 2.69 3.73
CA ASP A 55 -5.55 2.61 2.50
C ASP A 55 -6.19 1.70 1.44
N LEU A 56 -6.76 0.57 1.88
CA LEU A 56 -7.24 -0.51 1.01
C LEU A 56 -8.22 -0.04 -0.07
N LYS A 57 -9.13 0.89 0.26
CA LYS A 57 -10.10 1.46 -0.69
C LYS A 57 -9.45 2.15 -1.90
N TYR A 58 -8.21 2.59 -1.79
CA TYR A 58 -7.48 3.25 -2.88
C TYR A 58 -6.60 2.28 -3.67
N ILE A 59 -6.00 1.30 -3.01
CA ILE A 59 -4.93 0.48 -3.57
C ILE A 59 -5.31 -0.97 -3.85
N ARG A 60 -6.55 -1.40 -3.54
CA ARG A 60 -6.99 -2.80 -3.67
C ARG A 60 -6.68 -3.40 -5.04
N LYS A 61 -6.86 -2.64 -6.13
CA LYS A 61 -6.55 -3.10 -7.48
C LYS A 61 -5.06 -3.40 -7.66
N ALA A 62 -4.18 -2.53 -7.17
CA ALA A 62 -2.73 -2.76 -7.23
C ALA A 62 -2.30 -3.97 -6.39
N LEU A 63 -2.91 -4.20 -5.23
CA LEU A 63 -2.66 -5.41 -4.43
C LEU A 63 -3.01 -6.67 -5.22
N ILE A 64 -4.18 -6.70 -5.86
CA ILE A 64 -4.61 -7.84 -6.68
C ILE A 64 -3.64 -8.06 -7.85
N TYR A 65 -3.25 -7.01 -8.57
CA TYR A 65 -2.28 -7.11 -9.67
C TYR A 65 -0.91 -7.61 -9.22
N ALA A 66 -0.51 -7.33 -7.98
CA ALA A 66 0.73 -7.80 -7.39
C ALA A 66 0.65 -9.23 -6.80
N GLY A 67 -0.51 -9.90 -6.88
CA GLY A 67 -0.71 -11.23 -6.30
C GLY A 67 -1.03 -11.24 -4.80
N LEU A 68 -1.37 -10.09 -4.22
CA LEU A 68 -1.70 -9.88 -2.80
C LEU A 68 -3.21 -9.81 -2.59
N ALA A 69 -3.95 -10.81 -3.07
CA ALA A 69 -5.41 -10.80 -3.05
C ALA A 69 -6.02 -11.33 -1.73
N ASN A 70 -5.23 -12.03 -0.91
CA ASN A 70 -5.72 -12.65 0.32
C ASN A 70 -5.61 -11.69 1.51
N VAL A 71 -6.66 -11.65 2.35
CA VAL A 71 -6.70 -10.85 3.57
C VAL A 71 -5.59 -11.21 4.56
N PHE A 72 -5.13 -12.47 4.59
CA PHE A 72 -4.01 -12.91 5.43
C PHE A 72 -2.66 -12.29 5.01
N GLN A 73 -2.57 -11.71 3.82
CA GLN A 73 -1.38 -11.00 3.32
C GLN A 73 -1.41 -9.50 3.67
N ILE A 74 -2.44 -9.04 4.38
CA ILE A 74 -2.64 -7.64 4.75
C ILE A 74 -2.58 -7.51 6.26
N ILE A 75 -1.59 -6.78 6.77
CA ILE A 75 -1.36 -6.56 8.19
C ILE A 75 -1.65 -5.10 8.52
N ASP A 76 -2.70 -4.87 9.30
CA ASP A 76 -3.01 -3.54 9.82
C ASP A 76 -2.30 -3.30 11.15
N THR A 77 -1.55 -2.20 11.25
CA THR A 77 -0.82 -1.81 12.47
C THR A 77 -1.53 -0.69 13.24
N PHE A 78 -2.79 -0.38 12.93
CA PHE A 78 -3.62 0.48 13.78
C PHE A 78 -3.99 -0.32 15.04
N LEU A 79 -3.29 -0.07 16.16
CA LEU A 79 -3.40 -0.72 17.49
C LEU A 79 -2.36 -1.82 17.81
N SER A 80 -1.28 -1.96 17.02
CA SER A 80 -0.07 -2.72 17.41
C SER A 80 1.05 -1.80 17.88
#